data_AF-A0A7C1U5U4-F1
#
_entry.id   AF-A0A7C1U5U4-F1
#
_cell.length_a   1.000
_cell.length_b   1.000
_cell.length_c   1.000
_cell.angle_alpha   90.00
_cell.angle_beta   90.00
_cell.angle_gamma   90.00
#
_symmetry.space_group_name_H-M   'P 1'
#
loop_
_entity.id
_entity.type
_entity.pdbx_description
1 polymer ?
#
loop_
_entity_poly.entity_id
_entity_poly.type
_entity_poly.pdbx_seq_one_letter_code
_entity_poly.pdbx_strand_id
1 'polypeptide(L)'
;MKLENRTKELITIIVIALCLPCPGLADDRPVLHYDQPIAENLKRLDHANPRSQINARFMGQAVPLGNGRFGAMFSGHIDSEYLVFNDITLWMNSTRGESQFKQSGSPAVGTSQFKPMNN
;
A
#
# COMPACT_ATOMS: atom_id res chain seq x y z
N MET A 1 -18.27 15.44 59.61
CA MET A 1 -17.01 15.94 59.01
C MET A 1 -16.03 14.85 58.55
N LYS A 2 -15.81 13.75 59.29
CA LYS A 2 -14.78 12.74 58.92
C LYS A 2 -15.18 11.84 57.72
N LEU A 3 -16.48 11.61 57.52
CA LEU A 3 -17.03 10.73 56.47
C LEU A 3 -17.02 11.39 55.08
N GLU A 4 -17.34 12.68 55.00
CA GLU A 4 -17.36 13.46 53.74
C GLU A 4 -15.98 13.64 53.12
N ASN A 5 -14.93 13.67 53.95
CA ASN A 5 -13.56 13.73 53.44
C ASN A 5 -13.13 12.40 52.81
N ARG A 6 -13.59 11.26 53.36
CA ARG A 6 -13.24 9.93 52.81
C ARG A 6 -13.93 9.68 51.47
N THR A 7 -15.15 10.18 51.27
CA THR A 7 -15.84 10.07 49.98
C THR A 7 -15.18 10.93 48.89
N LYS A 8 -14.69 12.13 49.22
CA LYS A 8 -13.94 12.98 48.29
C LYS A 8 -12.60 12.35 47.88
N GLU A 9 -11.89 11.73 48.83
CA GLU A 9 -10.66 10.98 48.54
C GLU A 9 -10.95 9.80 47.60
N LEU A 10 -12.02 9.04 47.85
CA LEU A 10 -12.39 7.90 47.02
C LEU A 10 -12.74 8.33 45.59
N ILE A 11 -13.51 9.41 45.44
CA ILE A 11 -13.89 9.95 44.12
C ILE A 11 -12.64 10.41 43.36
N THR A 12 -11.72 11.09 44.04
CA THR A 12 -10.46 11.56 43.43
C THR A 12 -9.62 10.38 42.93
N ILE A 13 -9.51 9.31 43.71
CA ILE A 13 -8.77 8.10 43.31
C ILE A 13 -9.43 7.42 42.10
N ILE A 14 -10.75 7.33 42.07
CA ILE A 14 -11.50 6.73 40.95
C ILE A 14 -11.31 7.57 39.67
N VAL A 15 -11.37 8.90 39.76
CA VAL A 15 -11.16 9.79 38.61
C VAL A 15 -9.73 9.66 38.09
N ILE A 16 -8.72 9.63 38.97
CA ILE A 16 -7.33 9.41 38.57
C ILE A 16 -7.16 8.04 37.90
N ALA A 17 -7.78 6.99 38.44
CA ALA A 17 -7.72 5.65 37.87
C ALA A 17 -8.40 5.55 36.48
N LEU A 18 -9.48 6.32 36.25
CA LEU A 18 -10.19 6.38 34.97
C LEU A 18 -9.52 7.30 33.95
N CYS A 19 -8.70 8.27 34.39
CA CYS A 19 -7.92 9.15 33.53
C CYS A 19 -6.53 8.62 33.19
N LEU A 20 -6.14 7.45 33.71
CA LEU A 20 -4.92 6.78 33.27
C LEU A 20 -5.13 6.29 31.83
N PRO A 21 -4.40 6.83 30.84
CA PRO A 21 -4.46 6.28 29.49
C PRO A 21 -3.98 4.82 29.58
N CYS A 22 -4.84 3.87 29.21
CA CYS A 22 -4.39 2.52 28.92
C CYS A 22 -3.36 2.64 27.80
N PRO A 23 -2.07 2.31 28.03
CA PRO A 23 -1.20 2.06 26.90
C PRO A 23 -1.78 0.83 26.20
N GLY A 24 -2.49 1.05 25.09
CA GLY A 24 -2.84 -0.03 24.19
C GLY A 24 -1.56 -0.78 23.84
N LEU A 25 -1.62 -2.12 23.85
CA LEU A 25 -0.53 -2.98 23.38
C LEU A 25 0.08 -2.36 22.12
N ALA A 26 1.30 -1.82 22.26
CA ALA A 26 2.01 -1.25 21.14
C ALA A 26 2.29 -2.42 20.18
N ASP A 27 1.53 -2.45 19.09
CA ASP A 27 1.74 -3.37 17.99
C ASP A 27 3.04 -2.96 17.31
N ASP A 28 4.15 -3.59 17.70
CA ASP A 28 5.51 -3.25 17.28
C ASP A 28 5.81 -3.66 15.82
N ARG A 29 4.75 -3.89 15.03
CA ARG A 29 4.87 -4.19 13.61
C ARG A 29 5.29 -2.93 12.87
N PRO A 30 6.24 -3.02 11.93
CA PRO A 30 6.58 -1.90 11.08
C PRO A 30 5.38 -1.58 10.18
N VAL A 31 4.76 -0.42 10.40
CA VAL A 31 3.62 0.08 9.63
C VAL A 31 4.06 1.32 8.85
N LEU A 32 3.79 1.29 7.54
CA LEU A 32 3.87 2.49 6.71
C LEU A 32 2.55 3.24 6.81
N HIS A 33 2.59 4.45 7.38
CA HIS A 33 1.43 5.30 7.61
C HIS A 33 1.51 6.61 6.81
N TYR A 34 0.37 7.09 6.34
CA TYR A 34 0.21 8.39 5.68
C TYR A 34 -1.00 9.10 6.27
N ASP A 35 -0.88 10.41 6.48
CA ASP A 35 -1.95 11.22 7.07
C ASP A 35 -2.97 11.71 6.04
N GLN A 36 -2.71 11.51 4.74
CA GLN A 36 -3.51 12.02 3.63
C GLN A 36 -3.46 11.06 2.42
N PRO A 37 -4.50 11.08 1.56
CA PRO A 37 -4.46 10.39 0.27
C PRO A 37 -3.37 10.98 -0.65
N ILE A 38 -2.95 10.20 -1.65
CA ILE A 38 -1.93 10.58 -2.63
C ILE A 38 -2.27 11.88 -3.37
N ALA A 39 -3.55 12.07 -3.68
CA ALA A 39 -4.07 13.25 -4.32
C ALA A 39 -5.58 13.37 -4.09
N GLU A 40 -6.03 14.61 -3.92
CA GLU A 40 -7.46 14.94 -3.72
C GLU A 40 -8.33 14.70 -4.96
N ASN A 41 -7.74 14.55 -6.15
CA ASN A 41 -8.50 14.42 -7.41
C ASN A 41 -8.01 13.25 -8.29
N LEU A 42 -7.26 12.30 -7.73
CA LEU A 42 -6.85 11.13 -8.49
C LEU A 42 -8.03 10.20 -8.71
N LYS A 43 -8.66 10.30 -9.89
CA LYS A 43 -9.65 9.32 -10.34
C LYS A 43 -9.02 8.16 -11.10
N ARG A 44 -7.92 8.42 -11.80
CA ARG A 44 -7.20 7.43 -12.64
C ARG A 44 -5.81 7.95 -13.00
N LEU A 45 -4.91 7.02 -13.33
CA LEU A 45 -3.65 7.32 -14.02
C LEU A 45 -3.89 7.89 -15.43
N ASP A 46 -3.04 8.82 -15.84
CA ASP A 46 -3.02 9.36 -17.19
C ASP A 46 -2.22 8.42 -18.10
N HIS A 47 -2.92 7.59 -18.88
CA HIS A 47 -2.29 6.69 -19.84
C HIS A 47 -1.84 7.40 -21.13
N ALA A 48 -2.36 8.59 -21.43
CA ALA A 48 -1.94 9.38 -22.60
C ALA A 48 -0.61 10.08 -22.34
N ASN A 49 -0.36 10.48 -21.09
CA ASN A 49 0.93 11.01 -20.64
C ASN A 49 1.49 10.21 -19.46
N PRO A 50 2.26 9.13 -19.73
CA PRO A 50 2.86 8.28 -18.70
C PRO A 50 3.76 9.04 -17.71
N ARG A 51 4.37 10.14 -18.15
CA ARG A 51 5.28 10.99 -17.34
C ARG A 51 4.56 12.13 -16.62
N SER A 52 3.24 12.12 -16.58
CA SER A 52 2.47 13.11 -15.84
C SER A 52 2.82 13.11 -14.35
N GLN A 53 2.69 14.27 -13.72
CA GLN A 53 2.95 14.44 -12.28
C GLN A 53 2.04 13.54 -11.44
N ILE A 54 0.81 13.30 -11.89
CA ILE A 54 -0.17 12.47 -11.20
C ILE A 54 0.25 11.00 -11.18
N ASN A 55 0.81 10.49 -12.28
CA ASN A 55 1.37 9.14 -12.33
C ASN A 55 2.61 9.01 -11.45
N ALA A 56 3.51 10.00 -11.50
CA ALA A 56 4.70 10.01 -10.66
C ALA A 56 4.35 9.99 -9.16
N ARG A 57 3.34 10.76 -8.75
CA ARG A 57 2.81 10.74 -7.38
C ARG A 57 2.23 9.38 -7.00
N PHE A 58 1.39 8.80 -7.87
CA PHE A 58 0.82 7.48 -7.62
C PHE A 58 1.91 6.41 -7.42
N MET A 59 2.93 6.39 -8.30
CA MET A 59 4.02 5.42 -8.19
C MET A 59 4.86 5.57 -6.91
N GLY A 60 4.97 6.79 -6.38
CA GLY A 60 5.78 7.07 -5.19
C GLY A 60 5.04 6.98 -3.84
N GLN A 61 3.70 7.07 -3.85
CA GLN A 61 2.91 7.22 -2.61
C GLN A 61 1.81 6.17 -2.46
N ALA A 62 1.45 5.43 -3.51
CA ALA A 62 0.46 4.37 -3.38
C ALA A 62 1.03 3.20 -2.60
N VAL A 63 0.21 2.65 -1.72
CA VAL A 63 0.62 1.54 -0.85
C VAL A 63 0.51 0.24 -1.64
N PRO A 64 1.59 -0.52 -1.85
CA PRO A 64 1.52 -1.81 -2.52
C PRO A 64 1.17 -2.94 -1.56
N LEU A 65 0.38 -3.89 -2.02
CA LEU A 65 0.15 -5.18 -1.36
C LEU A 65 0.21 -6.29 -2.40
N GLY A 66 0.74 -7.45 -2.05
CA GLY A 66 0.76 -8.59 -2.94
C GLY A 66 1.08 -9.90 -2.26
N ASN A 67 0.72 -11.00 -2.94
CA ASN A 67 0.96 -12.37 -2.47
C ASN A 67 2.04 -13.10 -3.28
N GLY A 68 2.87 -12.36 -4.01
CA GLY A 68 3.88 -12.89 -4.94
C GLY A 68 3.36 -13.24 -6.34
N ARG A 69 2.03 -13.23 -6.57
CA ARG A 69 1.43 -13.39 -7.90
C ARG A 69 0.53 -12.22 -8.28
N PHE A 70 -0.49 -11.99 -7.47
CA PHE A 70 -1.39 -10.85 -7.60
C PHE A 70 -0.89 -9.74 -6.69
N GLY A 71 -0.91 -8.52 -7.23
CA GLY A 71 -0.59 -7.30 -6.50
C GLY A 71 -1.68 -6.25 -6.72
N ALA A 72 -1.81 -5.36 -5.76
CA ALA A 72 -2.63 -4.17 -5.84
C ALA A 72 -1.87 -2.97 -5.27
N MET A 73 -2.12 -1.78 -5.82
CA MET A 73 -1.66 -0.51 -5.26
C MET A 73 -2.88 0.32 -4.89
N PHE A 74 -2.89 0.86 -3.67
CA PHE A 74 -4.00 1.62 -3.08
C PHE A 74 -3.71 3.12 -3.11
N SER A 75 -4.68 3.89 -3.59
CA SER A 75 -4.64 5.36 -3.64
C SER A 75 -4.96 6.05 -2.32
N GLY A 76 -5.80 5.41 -1.47
CA GLY A 76 -6.25 5.93 -0.18
C GLY A 76 -7.30 7.05 -0.30
N HIS A 77 -7.92 7.24 -1.46
CA HIS A 77 -8.83 8.35 -1.71
C HIS A 77 -10.24 8.08 -1.13
N ILE A 78 -10.78 9.06 -0.39
CA ILE A 78 -11.97 8.87 0.46
C ILE A 78 -13.25 8.71 -0.37
N ASP A 79 -13.48 9.60 -1.34
CA ASP A 79 -14.72 9.61 -2.12
C ASP A 79 -14.73 8.57 -3.24
N SER A 80 -13.55 8.22 -3.76
CA SER A 80 -13.38 7.31 -4.89
C SER A 80 -12.01 6.65 -4.87
N GLU A 81 -11.94 5.44 -4.32
CA GLU A 81 -10.70 4.67 -4.29
C GLU A 81 -10.28 4.22 -5.70
N TYR A 82 -9.01 4.47 -6.06
CA TYR A 82 -8.40 4.00 -7.29
C TYR A 82 -7.38 2.89 -7.00
N LEU A 83 -7.73 1.67 -7.41
CA LEU A 83 -6.87 0.49 -7.27
C LEU A 83 -6.22 0.12 -8.60
N VAL A 84 -4.90 -0.07 -8.58
CA VAL A 84 -4.17 -0.66 -9.72
C VAL A 84 -3.85 -2.11 -9.39
N PHE A 85 -4.40 -3.03 -10.18
CA PHE A 85 -4.14 -4.45 -10.05
C PHE A 85 -3.06 -4.91 -11.03
N ASN A 86 -2.19 -5.80 -10.56
CA ASN A 86 -1.17 -6.46 -11.35
C ASN A 86 -1.26 -7.99 -11.15
N ASP A 87 -1.01 -8.75 -12.21
CA ASP A 87 -0.67 -10.18 -12.14
C ASP A 87 0.71 -10.36 -12.78
N ILE A 88 1.61 -11.06 -12.09
CA ILE A 88 2.99 -11.28 -12.53
C ILE A 88 3.10 -11.98 -13.91
N THR A 89 2.01 -12.59 -14.39
CA THR A 89 1.96 -13.31 -15.67
C THR A 89 1.36 -12.51 -16.82
N LEU A 90 0.91 -11.27 -16.58
CA LEU A 90 0.38 -10.39 -17.64
C LEU A 90 1.52 -9.72 -18.42
N TRP A 91 2.14 -10.46 -19.35
CA TRP A 91 3.17 -9.92 -20.24
C TRP A 91 2.69 -9.93 -21.69
N MET A 92 3.08 -8.92 -22.45
CA MET A 92 2.88 -8.91 -23.90
C MET A 92 3.93 -9.80 -24.57
N ASN A 93 3.53 -10.54 -25.61
CA ASN A 93 4.41 -11.38 -26.42
C ASN A 93 5.19 -12.48 -25.66
N SER A 94 4.66 -12.96 -24.53
CA SER A 94 5.23 -14.11 -23.84
C SER A 94 4.59 -15.41 -24.33
N THR A 95 5.40 -16.39 -24.70
CA THR A 95 4.94 -17.78 -24.89
C THR A 95 4.61 -18.36 -23.52
N ARG A 96 3.35 -18.26 -23.10
CA ARG A 96 2.84 -18.91 -21.89
C ARG A 96 2.21 -20.25 -22.27
N GLY A 97 2.49 -21.30 -21.49
CA GLY A 97 1.85 -22.61 -21.67
C GLY A 97 2.65 -23.66 -22.45
N GLU A 98 3.91 -23.41 -22.81
CA GLU A 98 4.76 -24.45 -23.42
C GLU A 98 5.26 -25.50 -22.41
N SER A 99 5.38 -25.15 -21.12
CA SER A 99 5.72 -26.12 -20.07
C SER A 99 5.34 -25.62 -18.67
N GLN A 100 5.37 -26.53 -17.69
CA GLN A 100 5.07 -26.27 -16.27
C GLN A 100 6.04 -25.27 -15.61
N PHE A 101 7.21 -25.03 -16.21
CA PHE A 101 8.28 -24.18 -15.67
C PHE A 101 8.55 -22.91 -16.51
N LYS A 102 8.02 -22.81 -17.72
CA LYS A 102 8.18 -21.60 -18.54
C LYS A 102 7.25 -20.50 -18.05
N GLN A 103 7.81 -19.58 -17.27
CA GLN A 103 7.12 -18.40 -16.79
C GLN A 103 7.07 -17.30 -17.87
N SER A 104 6.02 -16.49 -17.78
CA SER A 104 5.83 -15.28 -18.56
C SER A 104 7.07 -14.36 -18.50
N GLY A 105 7.51 -13.86 -19.65
CA GLY A 105 8.73 -13.06 -19.79
C GLY A 105 9.94 -13.84 -20.33
N SER A 106 9.86 -15.17 -20.44
CA SER A 106 10.85 -15.97 -21.17
C SER A 106 10.81 -15.60 -22.66
N PRO A 107 11.93 -15.19 -23.29
CA PRO A 107 11.96 -14.94 -24.72
C PRO A 107 11.45 -16.16 -25.48
N ALA A 108 10.59 -15.96 -26.48
CA ALA A 108 10.31 -17.00 -27.45
C ALA A 108 11.65 -17.40 -28.08
N VAL A 109 12.02 -18.67 -27.96
CA VAL A 109 13.23 -19.21 -28.60
C VAL A 109 12.98 -19.11 -30.11
N GLY A 110 13.48 -18.05 -30.74
CA GLY A 110 13.20 -17.82 -32.17
C GLY A 110 13.63 -16.50 -32.80
N THR A 111 13.95 -15.44 -32.05
CA THR A 111 14.47 -14.20 -32.69
C THR A 111 15.63 -13.61 -31.91
N SER A 112 16.85 -14.00 -32.31
CA SER A 112 18.08 -13.27 -31.98
C SER A 112 18.04 -11.88 -32.63
N GLN A 113 17.50 -10.89 -31.94
CA GLN A 113 17.72 -9.47 -32.25
C GLN A 113 18.48 -8.79 -31.11
N PHE A 114 19.57 -9.40 -30.67
CA PHE A 114 20.59 -8.68 -29.91
C PHE A 114 21.65 -8.22 -30.91
N LYS A 115 21.53 -6.97 -31.38
CA LYS A 115 22.64 -6.28 -32.06
C LYS A 115 23.39 -5.50 -30.97
N PRO A 116 24.60 -5.91 -30.56
CA PRO A 116 25.38 -5.11 -29.63
C PRO A 116 25.65 -3.74 -30.26
N MET A 117 25.38 -2.67 -29.52
CA MET A 117 25.89 -1.35 -29.88
C MET A 117 27.39 -1.35 -29.57
N ASN A 118 28.20 -1.25 -30.61
CA ASN A 118 29.63 -0.98 -30.47
C ASN A 118 29.78 0.49 -30.06
N ASN A 119 30.53 0.74 -28.99
CA ASN A 119 31.08 2.06 -28.66
C ASN A 119 32.21 2.41 -29.62
#